data_AF-A0A954N4E8-F1
#
_entry.id   AF-A0A954N4E8-F1
#
_cell.length_a   1.000
_cell.length_b   1.000
_cell.length_c   1.000
_cell.angle_alpha   90.00
_cell.angle_beta   90.00
_cell.angle_gamma   90.00
#
_symmetry.space_group_name_H-M   'P 1'
#
loop_
_entity.id
_entity.type
_entity.pdbx_description
1 polymer ?
#
loop_
_entity_poly.entity_id
_entity_poly.type
_entity_poly.pdbx_seq_one_letter_code
_entity_poly.pdbx_strand_id
1 'polypeptide(L)'
;ELFLVKTLGLSWDEIHVEAENIEHAVSDNLIARIDSYLGYPSRDPHGDPIPNEDGSFRSKSGDPLSDAPAGFNFTIERVLDQSPDFLRYLTEGGVLIGTTAVVVDNHRSAGVITVRIGDRNLSMSREVARNIIVHENKS
;
A
#
# COMPACT_ATOMS: atom_id res chain seq x y z
N GLU A 1 -6.32 10.09 -7.13
CA GLU A 1 -6.16 8.62 -7.26
C GLU A 1 -7.37 7.79 -6.80
N LEU A 2 -7.75 7.76 -5.52
CA LEU A 2 -8.77 6.83 -5.02
C LEU A 2 -10.10 6.79 -5.81
N PHE A 3 -10.51 7.94 -6.36
CA PHE A 3 -11.66 8.04 -7.26
C PHE A 3 -11.55 7.14 -8.50
N LEU A 4 -10.37 7.15 -9.15
CA LEU A 4 -10.09 6.42 -10.38
C LEU A 4 -10.16 4.90 -10.15
N VAL A 5 -9.57 4.41 -9.04
CA VAL A 5 -9.67 3.00 -8.65
C VAL A 5 -11.12 2.63 -8.29
N LYS A 6 -11.75 3.35 -7.36
CA LYS A 6 -13.07 2.94 -6.84
C LYS A 6 -14.22 3.12 -7.82
N THR A 7 -14.13 4.11 -8.71
CA THR A 7 -15.25 4.49 -9.58
C THR A 7 -15.04 4.04 -11.02
N LEU A 8 -13.80 4.07 -11.52
CA LEU A 8 -13.49 3.73 -12.90
C LEU A 8 -12.84 2.34 -13.04
N GLY A 9 -12.48 1.70 -11.93
CA GLY A 9 -11.94 0.34 -11.93
C GLY A 9 -10.51 0.23 -12.45
N LEU A 10 -9.76 1.34 -12.48
CA LEU A 10 -8.34 1.34 -12.81
C LEU A 10 -7.56 0.54 -11.77
N SER A 11 -6.59 -0.26 -12.22
CA SER A 11 -5.65 -0.89 -11.30
C SER A 11 -4.70 0.15 -10.71
N TRP A 12 -4.11 -0.14 -9.54
CA TRP A 12 -3.13 0.75 -8.92
C TRP A 12 -1.80 0.89 -9.69
N ASP A 13 -1.52 0.02 -10.68
CA ASP A 13 -0.39 0.18 -11.60
C ASP A 13 -0.76 1.05 -12.82
N GLU A 14 -2.04 1.04 -13.24
CA GLU A 14 -2.57 1.94 -14.29
C GLU A 14 -2.80 3.37 -13.78
N ILE A 15 -3.07 3.52 -12.48
CA ILE A 15 -3.52 4.79 -11.91
C ILE A 15 -2.46 5.88 -11.94
N HIS A 16 -1.17 5.53 -11.87
CA HIS A 16 -0.10 6.51 -11.68
C HIS A 16 -0.05 7.51 -12.84
N VAL A 17 -0.07 6.98 -14.08
CA VAL A 17 -0.06 7.81 -15.30
C VAL A 17 -1.32 8.65 -15.41
N GLU A 18 -2.48 8.07 -15.11
CA GLU A 18 -3.76 8.79 -15.25
C GLU A 18 -3.92 9.86 -14.16
N ALA A 19 -3.47 9.59 -12.94
CA ALA A 19 -3.49 10.55 -11.85
C ALA A 19 -2.58 11.75 -12.12
N GLU A 20 -1.36 11.53 -12.62
CA GLU A 20 -0.42 12.59 -13.01
C GLU A 20 -1.00 13.49 -14.10
N ASN A 21 -1.63 12.90 -15.12
CA ASN A 21 -2.31 13.66 -16.18
C ASN A 21 -3.47 14.52 -15.65
N ILE A 22 -4.17 14.04 -14.63
CA ILE A 22 -5.35 14.71 -14.07
C ILE A 22 -4.96 15.78 -13.05
N GLU A 23 -3.87 15.63 -12.29
CA GLU A 23 -3.55 16.50 -11.15
C GLU A 23 -3.43 17.98 -11.55
N HIS A 24 -2.87 18.25 -12.73
CA HIS A 24 -2.67 19.61 -13.23
C HIS A 24 -3.92 20.22 -13.89
N ALA A 25 -4.97 19.41 -14.10
CA ALA A 25 -6.18 19.80 -14.81
C ALA A 25 -7.42 19.93 -13.89
N VAL A 26 -7.32 19.54 -12.62
CA VAL A 26 -8.44 19.59 -11.66
C VAL A 26 -8.44 20.86 -10.83
N SER A 27 -9.63 21.38 -10.55
CA SER A 27 -9.81 22.53 -9.65
C SER A 27 -10.11 22.09 -8.22
N ASP A 28 -9.81 22.96 -7.24
CA ASP A 28 -10.10 22.71 -5.82
C ASP A 28 -11.57 22.34 -5.55
N ASN A 29 -12.52 22.97 -6.26
CA ASN A 29 -13.95 22.66 -6.15
C ASN A 29 -14.28 21.24 -6.64
N LEU A 30 -13.60 20.76 -7.68
CA LEU A 30 -13.76 19.38 -8.14
C LEU A 30 -13.15 18.40 -7.13
N ILE A 31 -11.98 18.70 -6.58
CA ILE A 31 -11.33 17.89 -5.54
C ILE A 31 -12.25 17.75 -4.32
N ALA A 32 -12.82 18.84 -3.81
CA ALA A 32 -13.73 18.81 -2.66
C ALA A 32 -14.99 17.96 -2.92
N ARG A 33 -15.53 17.99 -4.15
CA ARG A 33 -16.68 17.15 -4.54
C ARG A 33 -16.32 15.68 -4.63
N ILE A 34 -15.13 15.35 -5.14
CA ILE A 34 -14.62 13.99 -5.19
C ILE A 34 -14.39 13.44 -3.77
N ASP A 35 -13.78 14.23 -2.89
CA ASP A 35 -13.52 13.84 -1.50
C ASP A 35 -14.84 13.53 -0.75
N SER A 36 -15.83 14.42 -0.88
CA SER A 36 -17.17 14.21 -0.34
C SER A 36 -17.86 12.98 -0.95
N TYR A 37 -17.76 12.78 -2.27
CA TYR A 37 -18.32 11.62 -2.96
C TYR A 37 -17.72 10.29 -2.46
N LEU A 38 -16.42 10.29 -2.13
CA LEU A 38 -15.72 9.12 -1.59
C LEU A 38 -15.94 8.90 -0.09
N GLY A 39 -16.68 9.80 0.57
CA GLY A 39 -17.01 9.72 1.99
C GLY A 39 -15.84 10.09 2.91
N TYR A 40 -14.99 11.03 2.51
CA TYR A 40 -13.83 11.51 3.27
C TYR A 40 -12.85 10.37 3.65
N PRO A 41 -12.30 9.66 2.64
CA PRO A 41 -11.35 8.58 2.86
C PRO A 41 -10.11 9.07 3.61
N SER A 42 -9.63 8.27 4.56
CA SER A 42 -8.40 8.60 5.31
C SER A 42 -7.12 8.14 4.63
N ARG A 43 -7.21 7.35 3.55
CA ARG A 43 -6.07 6.76 2.83
C ARG A 43 -6.34 6.63 1.34
N ASP A 44 -5.29 6.71 0.56
CA ASP A 44 -5.29 6.50 -0.89
C ASP A 44 -5.24 4.98 -1.25
N PRO A 45 -5.20 4.62 -2.55
CA PRO A 45 -5.06 3.22 -3.00
C PRO A 45 -3.78 2.50 -2.56
N HIS A 46 -2.72 3.25 -2.24
CA HIS A 46 -1.41 2.74 -1.84
C HIS A 46 -1.23 2.69 -0.32
N GLY A 47 -2.20 3.18 0.45
CA GLY A 47 -2.18 3.24 1.90
C GLY A 47 -1.58 4.51 2.49
N ASP A 48 -1.19 5.46 1.64
CA ASP A 48 -0.73 6.79 2.07
C ASP A 48 -1.88 7.52 2.75
N PRO A 49 -1.64 8.16 3.91
CA PRO A 49 -2.69 8.90 4.60
C PRO A 49 -3.06 10.14 3.80
N ILE A 50 -4.36 10.33 3.56
CA ILE A 50 -4.87 11.55 2.94
C ILE A 50 -4.92 12.63 4.04
N PRO A 51 -4.27 13.80 3.85
CA PRO A 51 -4.31 14.88 4.83
C PRO A 51 -5.75 15.39 5.00
N ASN A 52 -6.13 15.78 6.22
CA ASN A 52 -7.38 16.54 6.41
C ASN A 52 -7.26 17.93 5.76
N GLU A 53 -8.38 18.64 5.60
CA GLU A 53 -8.40 20.02 5.09
C GLU A 53 -7.46 20.99 5.85
N ASP A 54 -7.16 20.71 7.12
CA ASP A 54 -6.24 21.49 7.96
C ASP A 54 -4.76 21.06 7.86
N GLY A 55 -4.45 20.08 7.01
CA GLY A 55 -3.11 19.53 6.80
C GLY A 55 -2.65 18.51 7.84
N SER A 56 -3.49 18.13 8.81
CA SER A 56 -3.15 17.12 9.82
C SER A 56 -3.30 15.68 9.30
N PHE A 57 -2.48 14.76 9.82
CA PHE A 57 -2.55 13.33 9.54
C PHE A 57 -3.17 12.55 10.72
N ARG A 58 -4.02 11.56 10.43
CA ARG A 58 -4.78 10.81 11.45
C ARG A 58 -4.13 9.50 11.95
N SER A 59 -3.15 8.91 11.26
CA SER A 59 -2.71 7.54 11.55
C SER A 59 -1.30 7.43 12.14
N LYS A 60 -1.13 6.46 13.05
CA LYS A 60 0.21 5.93 13.40
C LYS A 60 0.82 5.27 12.17
N SER A 61 2.11 5.49 11.95
CA SER A 61 2.89 4.78 10.93
C SER A 61 3.02 3.31 11.31
N GLY A 62 2.71 2.40 10.39
CA GLY A 62 3.10 0.99 10.51
C GLY A 62 4.62 0.80 10.43
N ASP A 63 5.06 -0.45 10.59
CA ASP A 63 6.48 -0.82 10.58
C ASP A 63 6.88 -1.45 9.23
N PRO A 64 8.15 -1.31 8.79
CA PRO A 64 8.63 -2.00 7.59
C PRO A 64 8.59 -3.52 7.76
N LEU A 65 8.07 -4.23 6.75
CA LEU A 65 8.03 -5.70 6.73
C LEU A 65 9.44 -6.31 6.86
N SER A 66 10.48 -5.62 6.39
CA SER A 66 11.88 -6.05 6.52
C SER A 66 12.37 -6.26 7.96
N ASP A 67 11.68 -5.66 8.94
CA ASP A 67 12.01 -5.75 10.37
C ASP A 67 11.11 -6.71 11.15
N ALA A 68 10.05 -7.22 10.52
CA ALA A 68 9.14 -8.17 11.14
C ALA A 68 9.86 -9.51 11.46
N PRO A 69 9.71 -10.05 12.68
CA PRO A 69 10.27 -11.35 13.05
C PRO A 69 9.49 -12.51 12.45
N ALA A 70 10.09 -13.70 12.41
CA ALA A 70 9.36 -14.92 12.03
C ALA A 70 8.19 -15.16 12.99
N GLY A 71 7.05 -15.61 12.45
CA GLY A 71 5.79 -15.77 13.18
C GLY A 71 4.95 -14.50 13.29
N PHE A 72 5.44 -13.34 12.82
CA PHE A 72 4.69 -12.09 12.84
C PHE A 72 3.49 -12.16 11.88
N ASN A 73 2.28 -12.03 12.43
CA ASN A 73 1.03 -11.97 11.69
C ASN A 73 0.70 -10.51 11.39
N PHE A 74 0.48 -10.17 10.13
CA PHE A 74 0.36 -8.78 9.73
C PHE A 74 -0.62 -8.56 8.59
N THR A 75 -1.00 -7.29 8.45
CA THR A 75 -1.75 -6.79 7.30
C THR A 75 -0.95 -5.69 6.62
N ILE A 76 -0.90 -5.75 5.29
CA ILE A 76 -0.26 -4.72 4.48
C ILE A 76 -1.06 -3.43 4.59
N GLU A 77 -0.41 -2.40 5.11
CA GLU A 77 -1.02 -1.10 5.34
C GLU A 77 -0.72 -0.14 4.22
N ARG A 78 0.53 -0.14 3.73
CA ARG A 78 1.02 0.87 2.80
C ARG A 78 2.22 0.37 1.98
N VAL A 79 2.35 0.88 0.77
CA VAL A 79 3.53 0.67 -0.10
C VAL A 79 4.23 2.01 -0.37
N LEU A 80 5.54 2.07 -0.13
CA LEU A 80 6.35 3.29 -0.25
C LEU A 80 6.89 3.54 -1.67
N ASP A 81 7.21 2.47 -2.39
CA ASP A 81 7.67 2.54 -3.78
C ASP A 81 6.45 2.41 -4.69
N GLN A 82 6.02 3.53 -5.26
CA GLN A 82 4.85 3.61 -6.13
C GLN A 82 5.23 3.55 -7.62
N SER A 83 6.46 3.12 -7.96
CA SER A 83 6.83 2.92 -9.35
C SER A 83 5.98 1.82 -9.99
N PRO A 84 5.51 2.00 -11.25
CA PRO A 84 4.63 1.03 -11.89
C PRO A 84 5.20 -0.39 -11.93
N ASP A 85 6.51 -0.53 -12.14
CA ASP A 85 7.18 -1.82 -12.15
C ASP A 85 7.17 -2.52 -10.78
N PHE A 86 7.33 -1.76 -9.69
CA PHE A 86 7.25 -2.32 -8.34
C PHE A 86 5.83 -2.73 -7.97
N LEU A 87 4.83 -1.88 -8.26
CA LEU A 87 3.42 -2.20 -8.00
C LEU A 87 2.95 -3.41 -8.80
N ARG A 88 3.38 -3.55 -10.06
CA ARG A 88 3.12 -4.73 -10.88
C ARG A 88 3.75 -5.99 -10.30
N TYR A 89 5.01 -5.92 -9.88
CA TYR A 89 5.69 -7.03 -9.20
C TYR A 89 4.93 -7.48 -7.94
N LEU A 90 4.46 -6.55 -7.11
CA LEU A 90 3.64 -6.86 -5.94
C LEU A 90 2.31 -7.52 -6.32
N THR A 91 1.63 -6.99 -7.34
CA THR A 91 0.36 -7.52 -7.84
C THR A 91 0.49 -8.96 -8.31
N GLU A 92 1.53 -9.28 -9.09
CA GLU A 92 1.83 -10.64 -9.55
C GLU A 92 2.12 -11.59 -8.38
N GLY A 93 2.73 -11.08 -7.31
CA GLY A 93 2.93 -11.78 -6.04
C GLY A 93 1.67 -11.95 -5.19
N GLY A 94 0.54 -11.35 -5.57
CA GLY A 94 -0.69 -11.31 -4.76
C GLY A 94 -0.58 -10.42 -3.53
N VAL A 95 0.27 -9.39 -3.60
CA VAL A 95 0.56 -8.44 -2.52
C VAL A 95 -0.22 -7.16 -2.81
N LEU A 96 -1.34 -6.96 -2.13
CA LEU A 96 -2.18 -5.76 -2.23
C LEU A 96 -2.37 -5.13 -0.85
N ILE A 97 -2.79 -3.86 -0.80
CA ILE A 97 -3.23 -3.23 0.45
C ILE A 97 -4.35 -4.04 1.10
N GLY A 98 -4.27 -4.24 2.41
CA GLY A 98 -5.20 -5.07 3.18
C GLY A 98 -4.93 -6.57 3.12
N THR A 99 -3.94 -7.02 2.34
CA THR A 99 -3.55 -8.44 2.32
C THR A 99 -3.02 -8.85 3.70
N THR A 100 -3.57 -9.94 4.24
CA THR A 100 -3.09 -10.56 5.48
C THR A 100 -2.09 -11.66 5.18
N ALA A 101 -1.01 -11.70 5.97
CA ALA A 101 0.06 -12.66 5.80
C ALA A 101 0.77 -12.96 7.12
N VAL A 102 1.65 -13.97 7.09
CA VAL A 102 2.55 -14.30 8.20
C VAL A 102 4.00 -14.38 7.70
N VAL A 103 4.94 -13.84 8.46
CA VAL A 103 6.37 -14.04 8.18
C VAL A 103 6.74 -15.48 8.53
N VAL A 104 7.16 -16.26 7.53
CA VAL A 104 7.62 -17.64 7.71
C VAL A 104 9.08 -17.64 8.18
N ASP A 105 9.93 -16.83 7.54
CA ASP A 105 11.34 -16.71 7.87
C ASP A 105 11.88 -15.32 7.46
N ASN A 106 12.84 -14.79 8.20
CA ASN A 106 13.53 -13.52 7.91
C ASN A 106 15.05 -13.72 8.04
N HIS A 107 15.67 -14.17 6.95
CA HIS A 107 17.07 -14.57 6.93
C HIS A 107 17.98 -13.36 6.66
N ARG A 108 18.25 -12.58 7.70
CA ARG A 108 19.00 -11.29 7.61
C ARG A 108 20.32 -11.39 6.86
N SER A 109 21.10 -12.45 7.08
CA SER A 109 22.40 -12.64 6.40
C SER A 109 22.28 -13.00 4.92
N ALA A 110 21.17 -13.62 4.51
CA ALA A 110 20.90 -13.92 3.11
C ALA A 110 20.19 -12.76 2.41
N GLY A 111 19.70 -11.76 3.16
CA GLY A 111 18.98 -10.62 2.60
C GLY A 111 17.59 -10.96 2.08
N VAL A 112 17.00 -12.08 2.52
CA VAL A 112 15.69 -12.57 2.04
C VAL A 112 14.71 -12.70 3.20
N ILE A 113 13.46 -12.34 2.94
CA ILE A 113 12.32 -12.60 3.82
C ILE A 113 11.30 -13.44 3.05
N THR A 114 10.71 -14.42 3.73
CA THR A 114 9.65 -15.27 3.19
C THR A 114 8.38 -15.05 3.99
N VAL A 115 7.31 -14.70 3.29
CA VAL A 115 5.98 -14.53 3.86
C VAL A 115 5.04 -15.57 3.27
N ARG A 116 4.01 -15.93 4.03
CA ARG A 116 2.93 -16.80 3.58
C ARG A 116 1.65 -16.01 3.45
N ILE A 117 1.08 -16.04 2.25
CA ILE A 117 -0.18 -15.39 1.86
C ILE A 117 -1.14 -16.49 1.44
N GLY A 118 -2.15 -16.77 2.27
CA GLY A 118 -2.97 -17.98 2.11
C GLY A 118 -2.10 -19.23 2.17
N ASP A 119 -2.14 -20.05 1.12
CA ASP A 119 -1.36 -21.29 1.00
C ASP A 119 -0.03 -21.12 0.24
N ARG A 120 0.30 -19.90 -0.19
CA ARG A 120 1.49 -19.62 -1.00
C ARG A 120 2.59 -18.96 -0.18
N ASN A 121 3.82 -19.41 -0.38
CA ASN A 121 5.00 -18.71 0.11
C ASN A 121 5.53 -17.76 -0.97
N LEU A 122 5.81 -16.52 -0.57
CA LEU A 122 6.46 -15.51 -1.39
C LEU A 122 7.78 -15.12 -0.71
N SER A 123 8.89 -15.34 -1.41
CA SER A 123 10.21 -14.88 -0.98
C SER A 123 10.58 -13.61 -1.74
N MET A 124 11.06 -12.60 -1.02
CA MET A 124 11.49 -11.34 -1.58
C MET A 124 12.75 -10.85 -0.88
N SER A 125 13.47 -9.94 -1.54
CA SER A 125 14.61 -9.29 -0.89
C SER A 125 14.14 -8.43 0.29
N ARG A 126 15.01 -8.25 1.27
CA ARG A 126 14.75 -7.31 2.38
C ARG A 126 14.64 -5.86 1.90
N GLU A 127 15.20 -5.54 0.73
CA GLU A 127 15.06 -4.23 0.10
C GLU A 127 13.62 -4.00 -0.38
N VAL A 128 13.04 -4.97 -1.09
CA VAL A 128 11.62 -4.94 -1.47
C VAL A 128 10.74 -4.84 -0.23
N ALA A 129 10.98 -5.68 0.77
CA ALA A 129 10.18 -5.70 2.00
C ALA A 129 10.29 -4.41 2.82
N ARG A 130 11.35 -3.63 2.67
CA ARG A 130 11.50 -2.34 3.35
C ARG A 130 10.52 -1.29 2.82
N ASN A 131 10.09 -1.42 1.57
CA ASN A 131 9.10 -0.56 0.93
C ASN A 131 7.65 -0.99 1.24
N ILE A 132 7.45 -2.05 2.03
CA ILE A 132 6.12 -2.54 2.42
C ILE A 132 5.94 -2.25 3.91
N ILE A 133 4.95 -1.42 4.22
CA ILE A 133 4.58 -1.05 5.59
C ILE A 133 3.41 -1.92 6.04
N VAL A 134 3.54 -2.49 7.23
CA VAL A 134 2.60 -3.46 7.77
C VAL A 134 2.20 -3.07 9.20
N HIS A 135 1.03 -3.54 9.63
CA HIS A 135 0.64 -3.51 11.03
C HIS A 135 0.40 -4.94 11.54
N GLU A 136 0.75 -5.16 12.80
CA GLU A 136 0.52 -6.44 13.47
C GLU A 136 -0.98 -6.69 13.65
N ASN A 137 -1.42 -7.90 13.28
CA ASN A 137 -2.75 -8.38 13.59
C ASN A 137 -2.74 -8.94 15.01
N LYS A 138 -3.25 -8.17 15.97
CA LYS A 138 -3.44 -8.67 17.34
C LYS A 138 -4.53 -9.74 17.33
N SER A 139 -4.19 -10.91 17.89
CA SER A 139 -5.14 -12.00 18.13
C SER A 139 -6.13 -11.66 19.24
#